data_AF-X1DHU0-F1
#
_entry.id   AF-X1DHU0-F1
#
_cell.length_a   1.000
_cell.length_b   1.000
_cell.length_c   1.000
_cell.angle_alpha   90.00
_cell.angle_beta   90.00
_cell.angle_gamma   90.00
#
_symmetry.space_group_name_H-M   'P 1'
#
loop_
_entity.id
_entity.type
_entity.pdbx_description
1 polymer ?
#
loop_
_entity_poly.entity_id
_entity_poly.type
_entity_poly.pdbx_seq_one_letter_code
_entity_poly.pdbx_strand_id
1 'polypeptide(L)'
;ISPIFLGDLEQSSYDNMMQARKSLYEDVVIPLLDDIKSTLNLKIAPMYGDIVIAYDTSKVAALREDYGKKVEQAKTLWAMGIPFDQINQRLEMGFEEFPGWNRGYLPLTLLPTGASSAPAGEEEDAEKLLMDFLGAKPVSRQELKVLNLQTEEAKTAHWKRIDRRRIGWWGVVSKKVKPLYEAEAEAILKALKGVKALSPRDWEEAYSEDPPHWAVDLTPSLFAQDFTKEMADRKLKSVLEIGCGNGRDSIFFARAGFK
;
A
#
# COMPACT_ATOMS: atom_id res chain seq x y z
N ILE A 1 -39.59 1.96 -8.56
CA ILE A 1 -38.88 0.64 -8.53
C ILE A 1 -37.64 0.76 -9.42
N SER A 2 -36.48 0.32 -8.93
CA SER A 2 -35.22 0.39 -9.69
C SER A 2 -35.28 -0.43 -11.00
N PRO A 3 -34.72 0.07 -12.12
CA PRO A 3 -34.69 -0.62 -13.42
C PRO A 3 -34.13 -2.05 -13.37
N ILE A 4 -33.24 -2.33 -12.40
CA ILE A 4 -32.64 -3.65 -12.19
C ILE A 4 -33.71 -4.73 -11.93
N PHE A 5 -34.82 -4.39 -11.27
CA PHE A 5 -35.91 -5.35 -11.01
C PHE A 5 -36.80 -5.60 -12.24
N LEU A 6 -36.70 -4.75 -13.26
CA LEU A 6 -37.43 -4.86 -14.53
C LEU A 6 -36.63 -5.63 -15.58
N GLY A 7 -35.43 -6.12 -15.24
CA GLY A 7 -34.59 -6.94 -16.11
C GLY A 7 -33.61 -6.16 -16.98
N ASP A 8 -33.51 -4.84 -16.79
CA ASP A 8 -32.50 -4.02 -17.44
C ASP A 8 -31.16 -4.12 -16.68
N LEU A 9 -30.26 -4.96 -17.19
CA LEU A 9 -28.96 -5.31 -16.57
C LEU A 9 -27.77 -4.66 -17.28
N GLU A 10 -27.98 -3.77 -18.26
CA GLU A 10 -26.89 -3.23 -19.10
C GLU A 10 -25.79 -2.49 -18.30
N GLN A 11 -26.09 -2.05 -17.07
CA GLN A 11 -25.11 -1.43 -16.14
C GLN A 11 -25.21 -1.96 -14.69
N SER A 12 -25.65 -3.21 -14.49
CA SER A 12 -25.81 -3.77 -13.14
C SER A 12 -24.47 -4.23 -12.56
N SER A 13 -23.86 -3.44 -11.67
CA SER A 13 -22.86 -3.94 -10.72
C SER A 13 -23.53 -4.64 -9.53
N TYR A 14 -22.82 -5.58 -8.87
CA TYR A 14 -23.30 -6.25 -7.65
C TYR A 14 -23.69 -5.26 -6.55
N ASP A 15 -22.91 -4.18 -6.41
CA ASP A 15 -23.20 -3.11 -5.45
C ASP A 15 -24.49 -2.35 -5.80
N ASN A 16 -24.75 -2.13 -7.09
CA ASN A 16 -25.99 -1.51 -7.57
C ASN A 16 -27.21 -2.38 -7.26
N MET A 17 -27.07 -3.71 -7.36
CA MET A 17 -28.16 -4.66 -7.04
C MET A 17 -28.48 -4.67 -5.53
N MET A 18 -27.47 -4.63 -4.67
CA MET A 18 -27.67 -4.59 -3.22
C MET A 18 -28.33 -3.28 -2.77
N GLN A 19 -27.91 -2.15 -3.34
CA GLN A 19 -28.53 -0.85 -3.10
C GLN A 19 -29.97 -0.80 -3.62
N ALA A 20 -30.22 -1.31 -4.84
CA ALA A 20 -31.56 -1.38 -5.40
C ALA A 20 -32.49 -2.22 -4.52
N ARG A 21 -32.02 -3.35 -3.97
CA ARG A 21 -32.79 -4.18 -3.04
C ARG A 21 -33.14 -3.42 -1.76
N LYS A 22 -32.19 -2.68 -1.19
CA LYS A 22 -32.45 -1.87 -0.01
C LYS A 22 -33.50 -0.78 -0.27
N SER A 23 -33.35 0.00 -1.34
CA SER A 23 -34.32 1.04 -1.73
C SER A 23 -35.71 0.47 -1.98
N LEU A 24 -35.84 -0.72 -2.59
CA LEU A 24 -37.14 -1.37 -2.75
C LEU A 24 -37.85 -1.60 -1.41
N TYR A 25 -37.13 -2.05 -0.39
CA TYR A 25 -37.71 -2.29 0.93
C TYR A 25 -38.07 -0.98 1.64
N GLU A 26 -37.19 0.02 1.59
CA GLU A 26 -37.40 1.33 2.23
C GLU A 26 -38.53 2.12 1.58
N ASP A 27 -38.57 2.19 0.25
CA ASP A 27 -39.48 3.08 -0.48
C ASP A 27 -40.86 2.47 -0.75
N VAL A 28 -40.96 1.13 -0.82
CA VAL A 28 -42.19 0.45 -1.27
C VAL A 28 -42.68 -0.58 -0.26
N VAL A 29 -41.84 -1.52 0.17
CA VAL A 29 -42.30 -2.66 0.97
C VAL A 29 -42.72 -2.22 2.37
N ILE A 30 -41.91 -1.41 3.07
CA ILE A 30 -42.24 -0.95 4.42
C ILE A 30 -43.52 -0.11 4.44
N PRO A 31 -43.69 0.93 3.59
CA PRO A 31 -44.94 1.70 3.55
C PRO A 31 -46.17 0.83 3.25
N LEU A 32 -46.05 -0.14 2.34
CA LEU A 32 -47.14 -1.05 2.03
C LEU A 32 -47.50 -1.96 3.22
N LEU A 33 -46.49 -2.44 3.96
CA LEU A 33 -46.71 -3.22 5.18
C LEU A 33 -47.35 -2.37 6.28
N ASP A 34 -47.03 -1.08 6.39
CA ASP A 34 -47.68 -0.15 7.31
C ASP A 34 -49.15 0.08 6.95
N ASP A 35 -49.48 0.20 5.66
CA ASP A 35 -50.86 0.33 5.18
C ASP A 35 -51.67 -0.94 5.48
N ILE A 36 -51.08 -2.12 5.23
CA ILE A 36 -51.69 -3.41 5.53
C ILE A 36 -51.89 -3.56 7.04
N LYS A 37 -50.86 -3.29 7.85
CA LYS A 37 -50.93 -3.32 9.31
C LYS A 37 -52.03 -2.40 9.82
N SER A 38 -52.12 -1.17 9.31
CA SER A 38 -53.14 -0.21 9.71
C SER A 38 -54.54 -0.69 9.34
N THR A 39 -54.71 -1.25 8.15
CA THR A 39 -56.00 -1.81 7.70
C THR A 39 -56.42 -3.01 8.55
N LEU A 40 -55.49 -3.91 8.87
CA LEU A 40 -55.74 -5.07 9.72
C LEU A 40 -56.07 -4.66 11.16
N ASN A 41 -55.36 -3.67 11.72
CA ASN A 41 -55.66 -3.13 13.04
C ASN A 41 -56.97 -2.32 13.10
N LEU A 42 -57.39 -1.72 11.99
CA LEU A 42 -58.66 -0.99 11.96
C LEU A 42 -59.85 -1.94 11.80
N LYS A 43 -59.73 -2.97 10.96
CA LYS A 43 -60.86 -3.84 10.60
C LYS A 43 -60.91 -5.16 11.37
N ILE A 44 -59.78 -5.79 11.62
CA ILE A 44 -59.70 -7.15 12.16
C ILE A 44 -59.45 -7.12 13.67
N ALA A 45 -58.53 -6.31 14.15
CA ALA A 45 -58.21 -6.26 15.59
C ALA A 45 -59.45 -6.05 16.49
N PRO A 46 -60.40 -5.13 16.19
CA PRO A 46 -61.57 -4.93 17.04
C PRO A 46 -62.53 -6.12 17.09
N MET A 47 -62.47 -7.02 16.11
CA MET A 47 -63.31 -8.23 16.07
C MET A 47 -62.83 -9.31 17.04
N TYR A 48 -61.56 -9.25 17.47
CA TYR A 48 -60.93 -10.24 18.35
C TYR A 48 -60.57 -9.68 19.74
N GLY A 49 -60.99 -8.44 20.05
CA GLY A 49 -60.70 -7.78 21.33
C GLY A 49 -59.57 -6.75 21.23
N ASP A 50 -58.72 -6.68 22.25
CA ASP A 50 -57.66 -5.67 22.39
C ASP A 50 -56.30 -6.18 21.87
N ILE A 51 -56.27 -6.65 20.63
CA ILE A 51 -55.08 -7.26 20.02
C ILE A 51 -54.47 -6.30 19.00
N VAL A 52 -53.17 -6.02 19.09
CA VAL A 52 -52.46 -5.23 18.08
C VAL A 52 -51.66 -6.15 17.18
N ILE A 53 -51.97 -6.12 15.89
CA ILE A 53 -51.25 -6.85 14.85
C ILE A 53 -50.01 -6.02 14.46
N ALA A 54 -48.84 -6.63 14.55
CA ALA A 54 -47.56 -6.06 14.15
C ALA A 54 -46.78 -7.03 13.27
N TYR A 55 -45.87 -6.50 12.46
CA TYR A 55 -44.96 -7.27 11.62
C TYR A 55 -43.52 -7.08 12.11
N ASP A 56 -42.68 -8.09 11.92
CA ASP A 56 -41.27 -8.10 12.35
C ASP A 56 -40.33 -8.00 11.13
N THR A 57 -39.51 -6.97 11.08
CA THR A 57 -38.52 -6.72 10.00
C THR A 57 -37.09 -7.11 10.39
N SER A 58 -36.85 -7.58 11.62
CA SER A 58 -35.50 -7.86 12.15
C SER A 58 -34.70 -8.90 11.32
N LYS A 59 -35.41 -9.81 10.64
CA LYS A 59 -34.80 -10.90 9.85
C LYS A 59 -34.52 -10.52 8.39
N VAL A 60 -34.92 -9.34 7.92
CA VAL A 60 -34.75 -8.94 6.52
C VAL A 60 -33.30 -8.55 6.26
N ALA A 61 -32.57 -9.38 5.49
CA ALA A 61 -31.15 -9.17 5.20
C ALA A 61 -30.83 -7.83 4.53
N ALA A 62 -31.77 -7.26 3.76
CA ALA A 62 -31.58 -5.98 3.06
C ALA A 62 -31.74 -4.73 3.97
N LEU A 63 -32.44 -4.88 5.10
CA LEU A 63 -32.67 -3.81 6.07
C LEU A 63 -31.68 -3.85 7.25
N ARG A 64 -30.85 -4.88 7.33
CA ARG A 64 -29.76 -4.91 8.30
C ARG A 64 -28.82 -3.76 7.99
N GLU A 65 -28.57 -2.93 8.99
CA GLU A 65 -27.51 -1.94 8.88
C GLU A 65 -26.20 -2.66 8.59
N ASP A 66 -25.45 -2.12 7.62
CA ASP A 66 -24.13 -2.61 7.29
C ASP A 66 -23.18 -2.26 8.45
N TYR A 67 -23.12 -3.12 9.47
CA TYR A 67 -22.20 -2.99 10.59
C TYR A 67 -20.75 -2.83 10.09
N GLY A 68 -20.40 -3.48 8.98
CA GLY A 68 -19.11 -3.28 8.29
C GLY A 68 -18.87 -1.83 7.88
N LYS A 69 -19.86 -1.15 7.29
CA LYS A 69 -19.75 0.27 6.91
C LYS A 69 -19.66 1.17 8.14
N LYS A 70 -20.40 0.87 9.22
CA LYS A 70 -20.27 1.60 10.50
C LYS A 70 -18.85 1.48 11.06
N VAL A 71 -18.24 0.29 11.02
CA VAL A 71 -16.85 0.07 11.46
C VAL A 71 -15.83 0.81 10.57
N GLU A 72 -16.03 0.82 9.26
CA GLU A 72 -15.16 1.58 8.33
C GLU A 72 -15.27 3.10 8.55
N GLN A 73 -16.48 3.61 8.77
CA GLN A 73 -16.70 5.00 9.13
C GLN A 73 -16.07 5.33 10.49
N ALA A 74 -16.25 4.45 11.49
CA ALA A 74 -15.63 4.60 12.81
C ALA A 74 -14.10 4.65 12.71
N LYS A 75 -13.49 3.79 11.89
CA LYS A 75 -12.04 3.79 11.63
C LYS A 75 -11.58 5.12 11.00
N THR A 76 -12.36 5.65 10.06
CA THR A 76 -12.08 6.94 9.42
C THR A 76 -12.16 8.09 10.43
N LEU A 77 -13.22 8.14 11.24
CA LEU A 77 -13.41 9.15 12.27
C LEU A 77 -12.34 9.08 13.36
N TRP A 78 -11.94 7.87 13.76
CA TRP A 78 -10.86 7.65 14.70
C TRP A 78 -9.51 8.13 14.15
N ALA A 79 -9.24 7.88 12.85
CA ALA A 79 -8.03 8.37 12.19
C ALA A 79 -7.97 9.91 12.10
N MET A 80 -9.12 10.58 12.08
CA MET A 80 -9.24 12.03 12.18
C MET A 80 -9.03 12.57 13.61
N GLY A 81 -8.87 11.69 14.60
CA GLY A 81 -8.61 12.05 15.98
C GLY A 81 -9.87 12.35 16.80
N ILE A 82 -11.05 11.92 16.35
CA ILE A 82 -12.29 12.06 17.13
C ILE A 82 -12.28 11.02 18.27
N PRO A 83 -12.59 11.41 19.52
CA PRO A 83 -12.70 10.48 20.65
C PRO A 83 -13.72 9.36 20.41
N PHE A 84 -13.48 8.19 20.98
CA PHE A 84 -14.32 7.00 20.77
C PHE A 84 -15.76 7.22 21.27
N ASP A 85 -15.94 8.05 22.30
CA ASP A 85 -17.26 8.46 22.79
C ASP A 85 -18.17 9.04 21.70
N GLN A 86 -17.67 10.06 21.02
CA GLN A 86 -18.42 10.75 19.99
C GLN A 86 -18.67 9.84 18.80
N ILE A 87 -17.74 8.92 18.50
CA ILE A 87 -17.92 7.93 17.44
C ILE A 87 -19.03 6.93 17.82
N ASN A 88 -19.02 6.42 19.06
CA ASN A 88 -20.04 5.48 19.55
C ASN A 88 -21.43 6.10 19.59
N GLN A 89 -21.54 7.36 20.04
CA GLN A 89 -22.81 8.10 20.06
C GLN A 89 -23.30 8.42 18.65
N ARG A 90 -22.42 8.86 17.75
CA ARG A 90 -22.79 9.28 16.39
C ARG A 90 -23.13 8.13 15.45
N LEU A 91 -22.52 6.96 15.66
CA LEU A 91 -22.77 5.76 14.85
C LEU A 91 -23.68 4.74 15.56
N GLU A 92 -24.10 5.05 16.79
CA GLU A 92 -24.95 4.20 17.64
C GLU A 92 -24.40 2.77 17.74
N MET A 93 -23.08 2.63 17.95
CA MET A 93 -22.42 1.32 17.92
C MET A 93 -22.70 0.47 19.16
N GLY A 94 -23.21 1.08 20.25
CA GLY A 94 -23.66 0.38 21.45
C GLY A 94 -22.54 -0.18 22.33
N PHE A 95 -21.32 0.33 22.21
CA PHE A 95 -20.21 -0.06 23.08
C PHE A 95 -20.33 0.55 24.49
N GLU A 96 -19.87 -0.19 25.49
CA GLU A 96 -19.76 0.28 26.89
C GLU A 96 -18.49 1.10 27.11
N GLU A 97 -18.54 2.04 28.06
CA GLU A 97 -17.41 2.93 28.37
C GLU A 97 -16.18 2.15 28.87
N PHE A 98 -14.99 2.51 28.37
CA PHE A 98 -13.71 1.93 28.80
C PHE A 98 -12.67 3.01 29.18
N PRO A 99 -11.62 2.68 29.96
CA PRO A 99 -10.59 3.65 30.33
C PRO A 99 -9.88 4.26 29.10
N GLY A 100 -10.05 5.57 28.88
CA GLY A 100 -9.48 6.28 27.72
C GLY A 100 -10.48 6.59 26.59
N TRP A 101 -11.76 6.27 26.78
CA TRP A 101 -12.89 6.54 25.87
C TRP A 101 -12.97 7.97 25.31
N ASN A 102 -12.62 8.96 26.13
CA ASN A 102 -12.72 10.39 25.81
C ASN A 102 -11.45 10.99 25.18
N ARG A 103 -10.45 10.16 24.84
CA ARG A 103 -9.19 10.64 24.25
C ARG A 103 -9.14 10.34 22.75
N GLY A 104 -9.04 11.39 21.95
CA GLY A 104 -8.75 11.29 20.51
C GLY A 104 -7.25 11.22 20.25
N TYR A 105 -6.82 10.35 19.34
CA TYR A 105 -5.42 10.21 18.95
C TYR A 105 -5.22 10.65 17.52
N LEU A 106 -4.32 11.61 17.29
CA LEU A 106 -3.90 12.00 15.95
C LEU A 106 -2.62 11.25 15.56
N PRO A 107 -2.51 10.78 14.31
CA PRO A 107 -1.26 10.20 13.84
C PRO A 107 -0.18 11.30 13.82
N LEU A 108 0.93 11.03 14.52
CA LEU A 108 2.06 11.97 14.72
C LEU A 108 2.73 12.45 13.41
N THR A 109 2.35 11.87 12.28
CA THR A 109 2.87 12.16 10.93
C THR A 109 2.19 13.38 10.28
N LEU A 110 1.02 13.81 10.76
CA LEU A 110 0.31 14.99 10.24
C LEU A 110 0.82 16.26 10.91
N LEU A 111 1.95 16.79 10.45
CA LEU A 111 2.36 18.16 10.75
C LEU A 111 1.57 19.12 9.84
N PRO A 112 0.97 20.20 10.37
CA PRO A 112 0.27 21.18 9.56
C PRO A 112 1.22 21.80 8.51
N THR A 113 0.89 21.70 7.23
CA THR A 113 1.59 22.46 6.19
C THR A 113 1.10 23.90 6.24
N GLY A 114 1.74 24.70 7.10
CA GLY A 114 1.43 26.13 7.28
C GLY A 114 1.71 26.70 8.66
N ALA A 115 2.00 25.89 9.68
CA ALA A 115 2.36 26.38 11.01
C ALA A 115 3.85 26.77 11.09
N SER A 116 4.24 27.78 10.30
CA SER A 116 5.34 28.67 10.68
C SER A 116 4.70 29.94 11.21
N SER A 117 4.95 30.25 12.47
CA SER A 117 4.44 31.39 13.25
C SER A 117 2.98 31.34 13.74
N ALA A 118 2.81 30.91 14.99
CA ALA A 118 1.85 31.49 15.92
C ALA A 118 2.65 31.86 17.20
N PRO A 119 2.34 32.99 17.87
CA PRO A 119 3.26 33.66 18.78
C PRO A 119 3.38 32.90 20.10
N ALA A 120 4.63 32.59 20.46
CA ALA A 120 5.02 32.16 21.80
C ALA A 120 4.88 33.36 22.74
N GLY A 121 4.05 33.25 23.78
CA GLY A 121 3.87 34.34 24.73
C GLY A 121 3.33 33.95 26.11
N GLU A 122 2.58 32.86 26.25
CA GLU A 122 1.88 32.59 27.53
C GLU A 122 2.04 31.17 28.08
N GLU A 123 2.71 30.26 27.37
CA GLU A 123 2.95 28.87 27.85
C GLU A 123 4.18 28.75 28.78
N GLU A 124 5.13 29.70 28.73
CA GLU A 124 6.39 29.60 29.47
C GLU A 124 6.23 29.71 31.00
N ASP A 125 5.26 30.49 31.49
CA ASP A 125 5.08 30.70 32.93
C ASP A 125 4.38 29.52 33.63
N ALA A 126 3.46 28.83 32.94
CA ALA A 126 2.76 27.68 33.47
C ALA A 126 3.65 26.42 33.50
N GLU A 127 4.45 26.20 32.45
CA GLU A 127 5.42 25.10 32.43
C GLU A 127 6.50 25.29 33.50
N LYS A 128 7.00 26.52 33.70
CA LYS A 128 8.04 26.79 34.70
C LYS A 128 7.55 26.54 36.13
N LEU A 129 6.31 26.92 36.46
CA LEU A 129 5.68 26.64 37.75
C LEU A 129 5.46 25.15 38.01
N LEU A 130 5.07 24.38 36.98
CA LEU A 130 4.89 22.94 37.08
C LEU A 130 6.24 22.21 37.22
N MET A 131 7.28 22.72 36.57
CA MET A 131 8.62 22.10 36.56
C MET A 131 9.42 22.36 37.84
N ASP A 132 9.29 23.53 38.46
CA ASP A 132 9.87 23.82 39.78
C ASP A 132 9.23 22.94 40.88
N PHE A 133 7.94 22.62 40.75
CA PHE A 133 7.24 21.72 41.67
C PHE A 133 7.67 20.25 41.53
N LEU A 134 8.01 19.81 40.31
CA LEU A 134 8.35 18.41 40.00
C LEU A 134 9.86 18.11 39.99
N GLY A 135 10.73 19.12 40.11
CA GLY A 135 12.18 18.95 40.23
C GLY A 135 12.87 18.26 39.03
N ALA A 136 12.23 18.23 37.86
CA ALA A 136 12.71 17.53 36.68
C ALA A 136 13.39 18.49 35.69
N LYS A 137 14.59 18.14 35.21
CA LYS A 137 15.32 18.93 34.20
C LYS A 137 14.64 18.78 32.81
N PRO A 138 14.63 19.86 31.99
CA PRO A 138 13.99 19.82 30.68
C PRO A 138 14.76 18.89 29.74
N VAL A 139 14.09 17.84 29.28
CA VAL A 139 14.56 16.96 28.19
C VAL A 139 14.35 17.72 26.89
N SER A 140 15.43 17.95 26.14
CA SER A 140 15.37 18.76 24.92
C SER A 140 14.54 18.07 23.83
N ARG A 141 13.71 18.81 23.10
CA ARG A 141 12.85 18.29 22.01
C ARG A 141 13.64 17.63 20.86
N GLN A 142 14.94 17.90 20.78
CA GLN A 142 15.86 17.23 19.83
C GLN A 142 16.12 15.77 20.20
N GLU A 143 16.04 15.40 21.49
CA GLU A 143 16.23 14.02 21.96
C GLU A 143 15.06 13.08 21.63
N LEU A 144 13.90 13.63 21.25
CA LEU A 144 12.69 12.87 20.94
C LEU A 144 12.56 12.51 19.45
N LYS A 145 13.35 13.12 18.56
CA LYS A 145 13.26 12.90 17.09
C LYS A 145 14.13 11.76 16.57
N VAL A 146 15.04 11.25 17.38
CA VAL A 146 15.82 10.07 17.04
C VAL A 146 15.28 8.95 17.91
N LEU A 147 14.88 7.84 17.29
CA LEU A 147 14.84 6.55 17.96
C LEU A 147 16.04 6.47 18.90
N ASN A 148 15.84 6.55 20.22
CA ASN A 148 16.89 6.41 21.22
C ASN A 148 17.39 4.96 21.27
N LEU A 149 17.86 4.46 20.12
CA LEU A 149 18.58 3.23 19.90
C LEU A 149 20.06 3.53 20.16
N GLN A 150 20.36 3.95 21.38
CA GLN A 150 21.73 4.22 21.81
C GLN A 150 22.52 2.91 21.98
N THR A 151 21.83 1.80 22.23
CA THR A 151 22.43 0.47 22.36
C THR A 151 22.42 -0.30 21.03
N GLU A 152 23.54 -0.95 20.72
CA GLU A 152 23.68 -1.81 19.53
C GLU A 152 22.68 -2.98 19.53
N GLU A 153 22.27 -3.45 20.72
CA GLU A 153 21.22 -4.47 20.87
C GLU A 153 19.85 -3.97 20.39
N ALA A 154 19.50 -2.71 20.66
CA ALA A 154 18.24 -2.15 20.21
C ALA A 154 18.24 -1.90 18.69
N LYS A 155 19.38 -1.48 18.11
CA LYS A 155 19.56 -1.36 16.65
C LYS A 155 19.40 -2.69 15.95
N THR A 156 20.09 -3.72 16.45
CA THR A 156 20.00 -5.06 15.86
C THR A 156 18.60 -5.64 15.98
N ALA A 157 17.89 -5.45 17.09
CA ALA A 157 16.50 -5.88 17.23
C ALA A 157 15.55 -5.15 16.26
N HIS A 158 15.76 -3.85 16.03
CA HIS A 158 15.01 -3.07 15.07
C HIS A 158 15.24 -3.54 13.63
N TRP A 159 16.51 -3.73 13.23
CA TRP A 159 16.86 -4.25 11.92
C TRP A 159 16.36 -5.67 11.70
N LYS A 160 16.47 -6.55 12.70
CA LYS A 160 15.89 -7.91 12.65
C LYS A 160 14.37 -7.88 12.43
N ARG A 161 13.67 -6.90 13.00
CA ARG A 161 12.21 -6.73 12.82
C ARG A 161 11.86 -6.29 11.40
N ILE A 162 12.61 -5.33 10.85
CA ILE A 162 12.45 -4.90 9.45
C ILE A 162 12.76 -6.07 8.51
N ASP A 163 13.84 -6.78 8.77
CA ASP A 163 14.30 -7.88 7.93
C ASP A 163 13.32 -9.06 7.93
N ARG A 164 12.75 -9.42 9.10
CA ARG A 164 11.66 -10.42 9.17
C ARG A 164 10.47 -10.06 8.29
N ARG A 165 10.09 -8.78 8.22
CA ARG A 165 9.00 -8.34 7.33
C ARG A 165 9.41 -8.44 5.86
N ARG A 166 10.65 -8.03 5.53
CA ARG A 166 11.21 -8.16 4.18
C ARG A 166 11.24 -9.61 3.69
N ILE A 167 11.60 -10.55 4.57
CA ILE A 167 11.65 -11.99 4.26
C ILE A 167 10.29 -12.52 3.81
N GLY A 168 9.20 -12.14 4.50
CA GLY A 168 7.84 -12.52 4.09
C GLY A 168 7.43 -11.97 2.73
N TRP A 169 7.96 -10.80 2.34
CA TRP A 169 7.67 -10.17 1.06
C TRP A 169 8.39 -10.82 -0.12
N TRP A 170 9.56 -11.45 0.06
CA TRP A 170 10.27 -12.14 -1.03
C TRP A 170 9.41 -13.22 -1.70
N GLY A 171 8.62 -13.97 -0.92
CA GLY A 171 7.71 -14.98 -1.45
C GLY A 171 6.56 -14.40 -2.27
N VAL A 172 6.07 -13.21 -1.90
CA VAL A 172 4.97 -12.54 -2.63
C VAL A 172 5.50 -11.89 -3.91
N VAL A 173 6.64 -11.18 -3.80
CA VAL A 173 7.27 -10.51 -4.94
C VAL A 173 7.73 -11.52 -5.98
N SER A 174 8.43 -12.59 -5.57
CA SER A 174 8.86 -13.64 -6.51
C SER A 174 7.70 -14.25 -7.28
N LYS A 175 6.57 -14.58 -6.63
CA LYS A 175 5.39 -15.16 -7.29
C LYS A 175 4.78 -14.24 -8.34
N LYS A 176 4.82 -12.92 -8.15
CA LYS A 176 4.25 -11.95 -9.10
C LYS A 176 5.24 -11.57 -10.20
N VAL A 177 6.50 -11.41 -9.84
CA VAL A 177 7.53 -10.87 -10.74
C VAL A 177 8.13 -11.96 -11.61
N LYS A 178 8.38 -13.16 -11.07
CA LYS A 178 9.01 -14.26 -11.81
C LYS A 178 8.25 -14.63 -13.11
N PRO A 179 6.91 -14.77 -13.12
CA PRO A 179 6.19 -15.08 -14.35
C PRO A 179 6.29 -13.99 -15.42
N LEU A 180 6.40 -12.72 -15.01
CA LEU A 180 6.57 -11.60 -15.95
C LEU A 180 7.94 -11.67 -16.62
N TYR A 181 8.99 -11.90 -15.84
CA TYR A 181 10.35 -12.06 -16.37
C TYR A 181 10.48 -13.31 -17.25
N GLU A 182 9.83 -14.42 -16.89
CA GLU A 182 9.83 -15.64 -17.71
C GLU A 182 9.11 -15.42 -19.04
N ALA A 183 7.94 -14.75 -19.03
CA ALA A 183 7.22 -14.40 -20.25
C ALA A 183 8.01 -13.44 -21.15
N GLU A 184 8.65 -12.42 -20.56
CA GLU A 184 9.54 -11.50 -21.30
C GLU A 184 10.76 -12.24 -21.87
N ALA A 185 11.40 -13.12 -21.09
CA ALA A 185 12.54 -13.90 -21.54
C ALA A 185 12.15 -14.84 -22.69
N GLU A 186 10.99 -15.51 -22.63
CA GLU A 186 10.48 -16.34 -23.72
C GLU A 186 10.18 -15.53 -24.98
N ALA A 187 9.58 -14.35 -24.83
CA ALA A 187 9.32 -13.44 -25.95
C ALA A 187 10.64 -12.98 -26.61
N ILE A 188 11.64 -12.63 -25.82
CA ILE A 188 12.98 -12.25 -26.30
C ILE A 188 13.66 -13.44 -26.99
N LEU A 189 13.63 -14.64 -26.40
CA LEU A 189 14.19 -15.84 -27.01
C LEU A 189 13.51 -16.20 -28.34
N LYS A 190 12.20 -16.01 -28.44
CA LYS A 190 11.45 -16.21 -29.69
C LYS A 190 11.86 -15.18 -30.74
N ALA A 191 12.09 -13.92 -30.36
CA ALA A 191 12.58 -12.89 -31.27
C ALA A 191 14.04 -13.12 -31.69
N LEU A 192 14.88 -13.68 -30.81
CA LEU A 192 16.28 -14.01 -31.09
C LEU A 192 16.45 -15.28 -31.93
N LYS A 193 15.45 -16.17 -32.02
CA LYS A 193 15.50 -17.37 -32.87
C LYS A 193 15.59 -16.95 -34.34
N GLY A 194 16.81 -16.99 -34.89
CA GLY A 194 17.13 -16.64 -36.28
C GLY A 194 18.11 -15.47 -36.40
N VAL A 195 18.39 -14.75 -35.31
CA VAL A 195 19.42 -13.71 -35.27
C VAL A 195 20.78 -14.38 -35.12
N LYS A 196 21.70 -14.13 -36.05
CA LYS A 196 23.09 -14.56 -35.89
C LYS A 196 23.70 -13.83 -34.69
N ALA A 197 24.40 -14.56 -33.83
CA ALA A 197 25.24 -13.92 -32.81
C ALA A 197 26.26 -13.02 -33.52
N LEU A 198 26.25 -11.73 -33.20
CA LEU A 198 27.18 -10.77 -33.80
C LEU A 198 28.61 -11.21 -33.50
N SER A 199 29.41 -11.33 -34.55
CA SER A 199 30.83 -11.57 -34.44
C SER A 199 31.53 -10.33 -33.86
N PRO A 200 32.74 -10.45 -33.28
CA PRO A 200 33.52 -9.29 -32.86
C PRO A 200 33.72 -8.22 -33.95
N ARG A 201 33.71 -8.61 -35.24
CA ARG A 201 33.77 -7.67 -36.37
C ARG A 201 32.46 -6.92 -36.57
N ASP A 202 31.34 -7.57 -36.36
CA ASP A 202 30.00 -6.98 -36.52
C ASP A 202 29.78 -5.88 -35.47
N TRP A 203 30.36 -6.05 -34.27
CA TRP A 203 30.34 -5.03 -33.22
C TRP A 203 31.21 -3.80 -33.55
N GLU A 204 32.34 -3.99 -34.22
CA GLU A 204 33.20 -2.88 -34.64
C GLU A 204 32.55 -2.05 -35.74
N GLU A 205 31.88 -2.70 -36.69
CA GLU A 205 31.10 -2.02 -37.72
C GLU A 205 29.98 -1.19 -37.09
N ALA A 206 29.23 -1.77 -36.16
CA ALA A 206 28.18 -1.06 -35.42
C ALA A 206 28.71 0.16 -34.64
N TYR A 207 29.88 0.05 -33.99
CA TYR A 207 30.47 1.16 -33.26
C TYR A 207 31.23 2.17 -34.13
N SER A 208 31.51 1.83 -35.39
CA SER A 208 32.08 2.77 -36.36
C SER A 208 31.04 3.77 -36.88
N GLU A 209 29.77 3.38 -36.92
CA GLU A 209 28.65 4.23 -37.35
C GLU A 209 28.21 5.20 -36.25
N ASP A 210 28.11 4.73 -35.00
CA ASP A 210 27.76 5.56 -33.84
C ASP A 210 28.57 5.12 -32.60
N PRO A 211 29.60 5.89 -32.20
CA PRO A 211 30.39 5.53 -31.03
C PRO A 211 29.50 5.57 -29.78
N PRO A 212 29.63 4.59 -28.87
CA PRO A 212 28.76 4.53 -27.71
C PRO A 212 28.95 5.77 -26.82
N HIS A 213 27.84 6.34 -26.35
CA HIS A 213 27.81 7.58 -25.54
C HIS A 213 28.70 7.57 -24.28
N TRP A 214 29.13 6.40 -23.82
CA TRP A 214 29.98 6.22 -22.64
C TRP A 214 31.47 6.03 -22.97
N ALA A 215 31.86 5.92 -24.24
CA ALA A 215 33.25 5.79 -24.68
C ALA A 215 33.65 6.94 -25.61
N VAL A 216 34.71 7.65 -25.24
CA VAL A 216 35.27 8.75 -26.05
C VAL A 216 36.00 8.20 -27.28
N ASP A 217 36.50 6.96 -27.20
CA ASP A 217 37.21 6.27 -28.27
C ASP A 217 37.08 4.73 -28.17
N LEU A 218 37.37 4.05 -29.29
CA LEU A 218 37.39 2.58 -29.41
C LEU A 218 38.78 1.98 -29.09
N THR A 219 39.69 2.76 -28.51
CA THR A 219 41.01 2.24 -28.16
C THR A 219 40.94 1.34 -26.93
N PRO A 220 41.60 0.17 -26.92
CA PRO A 220 41.58 -0.73 -25.77
C PRO A 220 42.33 -0.09 -24.60
N SER A 221 41.85 -0.33 -23.38
CA SER A 221 42.47 0.19 -22.17
C SER A 221 43.89 -0.36 -21.98
N LEU A 222 44.73 0.41 -21.27
CA LEU A 222 46.06 -0.05 -20.87
C LEU A 222 46.00 -1.38 -20.10
N PHE A 223 44.98 -1.53 -19.24
CA PHE A 223 44.73 -2.78 -18.53
C PHE A 223 44.51 -3.94 -19.51
N ALA A 224 43.65 -3.79 -20.52
CA ALA A 224 43.38 -4.87 -21.47
C ALA A 224 44.64 -5.26 -22.26
N GLN A 225 45.47 -4.29 -22.62
CA GLN A 225 46.73 -4.52 -23.31
C GLN A 225 47.74 -5.28 -22.43
N ASP A 226 47.90 -4.88 -21.17
CA ASP A 226 48.86 -5.50 -20.25
C ASP A 226 48.37 -6.87 -19.77
N PHE A 227 47.07 -7.00 -19.49
CA PHE A 227 46.44 -8.25 -19.12
C PHE A 227 46.57 -9.31 -20.23
N THR A 228 46.38 -8.91 -21.49
CA THR A 228 46.54 -9.83 -22.64
C THR A 228 47.97 -10.37 -22.73
N LYS A 229 48.98 -9.53 -22.50
CA LYS A 229 50.39 -9.96 -22.48
C LYS A 229 50.64 -10.92 -21.32
N GLU A 230 50.20 -10.57 -20.12
CA GLU A 230 50.38 -11.40 -18.93
C GLU A 230 49.69 -12.76 -19.04
N MET A 231 48.48 -12.79 -19.62
CA MET A 231 47.74 -14.03 -19.84
C MET A 231 48.37 -14.91 -20.93
N ALA A 232 48.96 -14.29 -21.96
CA ALA A 232 49.74 -15.00 -22.97
C ALA A 232 50.99 -15.66 -22.36
N ASP A 233 51.71 -14.95 -21.48
CA ASP A 233 52.87 -15.48 -20.76
C ASP A 233 52.49 -16.66 -19.85
N ARG A 234 51.32 -16.57 -19.22
CA ARG A 234 50.75 -17.63 -18.37
C ARG A 234 50.06 -18.76 -19.15
N LYS A 235 50.01 -18.68 -20.47
CA LYS A 235 49.34 -19.66 -21.38
C LYS A 235 47.86 -19.89 -21.06
N LEU A 236 47.19 -18.89 -20.49
CA LEU A 236 45.76 -18.93 -20.22
C LEU A 236 45.00 -18.52 -21.48
N LYS A 237 43.86 -19.17 -21.75
CA LYS A 237 43.05 -18.92 -22.95
C LYS A 237 41.59 -18.56 -22.64
N SER A 238 41.24 -18.53 -21.36
CA SER A 238 39.88 -18.22 -20.89
C SER A 238 39.91 -17.00 -19.99
N VAL A 239 39.00 -16.05 -20.22
CA VAL A 239 38.88 -14.82 -19.42
C VAL A 239 37.44 -14.71 -18.97
N LEU A 240 37.22 -14.71 -17.65
CA LEU A 240 35.91 -14.37 -17.11
C LEU A 240 35.78 -12.86 -17.05
N GLU A 241 35.12 -12.28 -18.04
CA GLU A 241 34.85 -10.85 -18.07
C GLU A 241 33.57 -10.53 -17.28
N ILE A 242 33.66 -9.57 -16.35
CA ILE A 242 32.53 -9.09 -15.54
C ILE A 242 31.84 -7.88 -16.21
N GLY A 243 32.26 -7.54 -17.44
CA GLY A 243 31.76 -6.42 -18.23
C GLY A 243 30.60 -6.79 -19.17
N CYS A 244 30.03 -5.76 -19.81
CA CYS A 244 29.18 -5.96 -20.98
C CYS A 244 30.08 -6.56 -22.08
N GLY A 245 29.85 -7.81 -22.49
CA GLY A 245 30.71 -8.57 -23.41
C GLY A 245 30.92 -7.99 -24.81
N ASN A 246 30.47 -6.75 -25.04
CA ASN A 246 30.63 -5.95 -26.26
C ASN A 246 31.35 -4.62 -25.97
N GLY A 247 32.14 -4.53 -24.89
CA GLY A 247 32.96 -3.37 -24.59
C GLY A 247 34.24 -3.34 -25.44
N ARG A 248 34.91 -2.18 -25.48
CA ARG A 248 36.19 -2.01 -26.21
C ARG A 248 37.26 -3.04 -25.81
N ASP A 249 37.32 -3.38 -24.52
CA ASP A 249 38.27 -4.34 -23.98
C ASP A 249 37.82 -5.78 -24.28
N SER A 250 36.52 -6.07 -24.27
CA SER A 250 35.94 -7.36 -24.63
C SER A 250 36.24 -7.74 -26.08
N ILE A 251 36.05 -6.78 -27.01
CA ILE A 251 36.38 -6.95 -28.43
C ILE A 251 37.88 -7.21 -28.60
N PHE A 252 38.72 -6.51 -27.83
CA PHE A 252 40.17 -6.73 -27.84
C PHE A 252 40.57 -8.12 -27.34
N PHE A 253 39.97 -8.61 -26.24
CA PHE A 253 40.21 -9.96 -25.74
C PHE A 253 39.74 -11.04 -26.72
N ALA A 254 38.59 -10.86 -27.35
CA ALA A 254 38.07 -11.78 -28.35
C ALA A 254 39.02 -11.87 -29.58
N ARG A 255 39.59 -10.75 -30.03
CA ARG A 255 40.62 -10.72 -31.09
C ARG A 255 41.90 -11.43 -30.69
N ALA A 256 42.31 -11.30 -29.43
CA ALA A 256 43.47 -12.00 -28.88
C ALA A 256 43.24 -13.52 -28.72
N GLY A 257 42.03 -14.01 -29.00
CA GLY A 257 41.70 -15.43 -29.01
C GLY A 257 41.29 -15.99 -27.64
N PHE A 258 40.96 -15.12 -26.69
CA PHE A 258 40.40 -15.52 -25.42
C PHE A 258 38.92 -15.94 -25.57
N LYS A 259 38.52 -16.92 -24.76
CA LYS A 259 37.14 -17.42 -24.64
C LYS A 259 36.51 -17.06 -23.31
#